data_AF-A0A5Q4EE07-F1
#
_entry.id   AF-A0A5Q4EE07-F1
#
_cell.length_a   1.000
_cell.length_b   1.000
_cell.length_c   1.000
_cell.angle_alpha   90.00
_cell.angle_beta   90.00
_cell.angle_gamma   90.00
#
_symmetry.space_group_name_H-M   'P 1'
#
loop_
_entity.id
_entity.type
_entity.pdbx_description
1 polymer ?
#
loop_
_entity_poly.entity_id
_entity_poly.type
_entity_poly.pdbx_seq_one_letter_code
_entity_poly.pdbx_strand_id
1 'polypeptide(L)'
;MFKKSLFIFTLTYLSLFPMVKTHAQGNIDIDTDLVSNYVWRGQLLSPAFNIQPAVTFTNSHQYFSAGLWGSYGVGDFYSEINIFASLYLGPLSLTIIDYFVYPESYDLPFFDYRKQSTGHTLEFIAEMMVSEDIPLTLTWGTFFFGEDYNESGDRMYSSYFEATYSTKYNNLPLEFFAGLTPWKSFYAEKLYPVNIGFSTGKNIEVSDTFTIPVTGTFCINPWEEKALLVLTLSF
;
A
#
# COMPACT_ATOMS: atom_id res chain seq x y z
N MET A 1 40.21 -31.47 -47.80
CA MET A 1 38.75 -31.17 -47.74
C MET A 1 38.52 -30.20 -46.59
N PHE A 2 37.61 -29.26 -46.79
CA PHE A 2 37.62 -27.91 -46.22
C PHE A 2 37.17 -27.78 -44.75
N LYS A 3 37.85 -26.85 -44.06
CA LYS A 3 37.40 -25.89 -43.01
C LYS A 3 36.41 -26.37 -41.93
N LYS A 4 36.93 -26.48 -40.69
CA LYS A 4 36.17 -26.27 -39.46
C LYS A 4 35.80 -24.77 -39.38
N SER A 5 34.52 -24.41 -39.47
CA SER A 5 34.07 -23.05 -39.22
C SER A 5 34.00 -22.79 -37.72
N LEU A 6 34.88 -21.90 -37.28
CA LEU A 6 34.89 -21.33 -35.94
C LEU A 6 33.82 -20.24 -35.91
N PHE A 7 32.68 -20.50 -35.26
CA PHE A 7 31.65 -19.49 -35.04
C PHE A 7 32.04 -18.66 -33.82
N ILE A 8 32.92 -17.67 -34.02
CA ILE A 8 33.12 -16.58 -33.05
C ILE A 8 32.08 -15.51 -33.39
N PHE A 9 30.96 -15.53 -32.68
CA PHE A 9 30.06 -14.39 -32.59
C PHE A 9 29.99 -14.04 -31.10
N THR A 10 30.99 -13.29 -30.62
CA THR A 10 31.00 -12.78 -29.25
C THR A 10 31.15 -11.28 -29.28
N LEU A 11 30.00 -10.62 -29.38
CA LEU A 11 29.58 -9.54 -28.49
C LEU A 11 30.62 -8.43 -28.16
N THR A 12 31.03 -7.66 -29.16
CA THR A 12 31.71 -6.37 -28.94
C THR A 12 30.90 -5.24 -29.58
N TYR A 13 29.76 -4.89 -28.96
CA TYR A 13 29.04 -3.64 -29.24
C TYR A 13 28.22 -3.20 -28.01
N LEU A 14 28.84 -3.23 -26.81
CA LEU A 14 28.20 -2.70 -25.59
C LEU A 14 29.19 -1.93 -24.71
N SER A 15 29.96 -1.00 -25.30
CA SER A 15 30.90 -0.19 -24.52
C SER A 15 31.04 1.24 -25.04
N LEU A 16 29.94 1.86 -25.46
CA LEU A 16 29.85 3.30 -25.72
C LEU A 16 28.47 3.84 -25.33
N PHE A 17 28.01 3.55 -24.11
CA PHE A 17 27.11 4.48 -23.45
C PHE A 17 28.00 5.51 -22.75
N PRO A 18 27.96 6.81 -23.12
CA PRO A 18 28.53 7.81 -22.25
C PRO A 18 27.84 7.64 -20.90
N MET A 19 28.64 7.53 -19.84
CA MET A 19 28.17 7.58 -18.46
C MET A 19 27.57 8.98 -18.25
N VAL A 20 26.31 9.15 -18.67
CA VAL A 20 25.51 10.31 -18.31
C VAL A 20 25.45 10.24 -16.80
N LYS A 21 26.07 11.21 -16.13
CA LYS A 21 25.80 11.47 -14.71
C LYS A 21 24.35 11.95 -14.63
N THR A 22 23.41 11.01 -14.68
CA THR A 22 22.01 11.30 -14.38
C THR A 22 21.95 11.53 -12.89
N HIS A 23 21.89 12.80 -12.47
CA HIS A 23 21.32 13.10 -11.16
C HIS A 23 19.89 12.56 -11.20
N ALA A 24 19.49 11.76 -10.21
CA ALA A 24 18.10 11.35 -10.09
C ALA A 24 17.25 12.62 -10.04
N GLN A 25 16.42 12.82 -11.06
CA GLN A 25 15.49 13.95 -11.13
C GLN A 25 14.25 13.55 -10.32
N GLY A 26 14.21 13.92 -9.05
CA GLY A 26 13.08 13.64 -8.17
C GLY A 26 13.23 14.24 -6.77
N ASN A 27 12.19 14.05 -5.97
CA ASN A 27 12.13 14.41 -4.56
C ASN A 27 12.18 13.14 -3.69
N ILE A 28 12.72 13.26 -2.48
CA ILE A 28 12.62 12.23 -1.44
C ILE A 28 11.89 12.85 -0.27
N ASP A 29 10.76 12.24 0.08
CA ASP A 29 9.94 12.61 1.23
C ASP A 29 10.10 11.53 2.32
N ILE A 30 10.15 11.99 3.57
CA ILE A 30 10.20 11.13 4.75
C ILE A 30 9.08 11.60 5.66
N ASP A 31 8.14 10.70 5.93
CA ASP A 31 6.95 11.00 6.72
C ASP A 31 6.82 9.96 7.83
N THR A 32 6.03 10.26 8.86
CA THR A 32 5.65 9.25 9.86
C THR A 32 4.25 9.49 10.39
N ASP A 33 3.44 8.43 10.42
CA ASP A 33 2.16 8.44 11.11
C ASP A 33 2.28 7.78 12.50
N LEU A 34 1.58 8.37 13.48
CA LEU A 34 1.27 7.73 14.75
C LEU A 34 -0.22 7.41 14.78
N VAL A 35 -0.56 6.12 14.85
CA VAL A 35 -1.95 5.65 14.88
C VAL A 35 -2.30 5.03 16.23
N SER A 36 -3.52 5.27 16.72
CA SER A 36 -4.00 4.71 17.98
C SER A 36 -4.15 3.18 17.97
N ASN A 37 -4.35 2.63 16.78
CA ASN A 37 -4.40 1.21 16.44
C ASN A 37 -4.20 1.10 14.93
N TYR A 38 -3.70 -0.04 14.46
CA TYR A 38 -3.51 -0.23 13.02
C TYR A 38 -4.70 -0.99 12.43
N VAL A 39 -5.48 -0.27 11.62
CA VAL A 39 -6.61 -0.81 10.87
C VAL A 39 -6.31 -0.76 9.38
N TRP A 40 -6.55 -1.87 8.68
CA TRP A 40 -6.37 -1.98 7.25
C TRP A 40 -7.63 -2.58 6.61
N ARG A 41 -8.29 -1.82 5.73
CA ARG A 41 -9.52 -2.25 5.01
C ARG A 41 -10.59 -2.85 5.93
N GLY A 42 -10.75 -2.27 7.11
CA GLY A 42 -11.71 -2.71 8.14
C GLY A 42 -11.21 -3.82 9.07
N GLN A 43 -10.00 -4.34 8.88
CA GLN A 43 -9.40 -5.35 9.75
C GLN A 43 -8.49 -4.70 10.78
N LEU A 44 -8.61 -5.10 12.04
CA LEU A 44 -7.70 -4.68 13.10
C LEU A 44 -6.44 -5.54 13.05
N LEU A 45 -5.35 -4.99 12.52
CA LEU A 45 -4.08 -5.70 12.37
C LEU A 45 -3.21 -5.58 13.64
N SER A 46 -3.21 -4.42 14.30
CA SER A 46 -2.58 -4.21 15.60
C SER A 46 -3.53 -3.46 16.54
N PRO A 47 -3.81 -3.97 17.75
CA PRO A 47 -4.58 -3.26 18.75
C PRO A 47 -3.79 -2.17 19.48
N ALA A 48 -2.46 -2.16 19.34
CA ALA A 48 -1.57 -1.20 19.99
C ALA A 48 -1.39 0.08 19.16
N PHE A 49 -0.82 1.11 19.79
CA PHE A 49 -0.33 2.26 19.04
C PHE A 49 0.74 1.80 18.05
N ASN A 50 0.67 2.23 16.80
CA ASN A 50 1.69 1.93 15.81
C ASN A 50 2.41 3.21 15.35
N ILE A 51 3.73 3.08 15.17
CA ILE A 51 4.56 4.07 14.49
C ILE A 51 4.76 3.61 13.05
N GLN A 52 4.44 4.48 12.10
CA GLN A 52 4.36 4.14 10.69
C GLN A 52 5.26 5.04 9.83
N PRO A 53 6.58 4.77 9.78
CA PRO A 53 7.49 5.56 8.98
C PRO A 53 7.34 5.24 7.48
N ALA A 54 7.54 6.25 6.65
CA ALA A 54 7.57 6.13 5.21
C ALA A 54 8.76 6.87 4.60
N VAL A 55 9.32 6.32 3.52
CA VAL A 55 10.30 7.01 2.67
C VAL A 55 9.86 6.83 1.23
N THR A 56 9.58 7.94 0.55
CA THR A 56 9.06 7.92 -0.81
C THR A 56 9.96 8.72 -1.73
N PHE A 57 10.38 8.11 -2.83
CA PHE A 57 10.95 8.82 -3.97
C PHE A 57 9.85 9.11 -4.98
N THR A 58 9.77 10.36 -5.45
CA THR A 58 8.88 10.76 -6.55
C THR A 58 9.69 11.40 -7.67
N ASN A 59 9.52 10.95 -8.90
CA ASN A 59 10.26 11.53 -10.02
C ASN A 59 9.82 12.99 -10.29
N SER A 60 10.68 13.80 -10.91
CA SER A 60 10.38 15.24 -11.12
C SER A 60 9.14 15.53 -11.96
N HIS A 61 8.70 14.55 -12.77
CA HIS A 61 7.50 14.67 -13.60
C HIS A 61 6.23 14.17 -12.89
N GLN A 62 6.34 13.70 -11.64
CA GLN A 62 5.24 13.24 -10.78
C GLN A 62 4.37 12.11 -11.37
N TYR A 63 4.89 11.36 -12.36
CA TYR A 63 4.18 10.20 -12.93
C TYR A 63 4.63 8.86 -12.33
N PHE A 64 5.68 8.85 -11.52
CA PHE A 64 6.21 7.66 -10.89
C PHE A 64 6.67 7.94 -9.47
N SER A 65 6.30 7.06 -8.54
CA SER A 65 6.84 7.02 -7.18
C SER A 65 7.22 5.60 -6.79
N ALA A 66 8.14 5.47 -5.84
CA ALA A 66 8.47 4.21 -5.20
C ALA A 66 9.01 4.47 -3.80
N GLY A 67 8.78 3.54 -2.89
CA GLY A 67 9.11 3.79 -1.51
C GLY A 67 9.00 2.59 -0.61
N LEU A 68 9.25 2.88 0.66
CA LEU A 68 9.12 1.97 1.78
C LEU A 68 8.10 2.55 2.75
N TRP A 69 7.28 1.69 3.32
CA TRP A 69 6.40 2.01 4.43
C TRP A 69 6.55 0.93 5.49
N GLY A 70 6.45 1.28 6.77
CA GLY A 70 6.44 0.29 7.84
C GLY A 70 5.37 0.58 8.86
N SER A 71 5.09 -0.40 9.73
CA SER A 71 4.16 -0.25 10.86
C SER A 71 4.61 -1.13 12.01
N TYR A 72 4.87 -0.50 13.15
CA TYR A 72 5.47 -1.15 14.32
C TYR A 72 4.64 -0.87 15.57
N GLY A 73 4.13 -1.94 16.19
CA GLY A 73 3.36 -1.87 17.42
C GLY A 73 4.20 -1.48 18.62
N VAL A 74 3.80 -0.44 19.35
CA VAL A 74 4.47 0.01 20.57
C VAL A 74 4.01 -0.88 21.73
N GLY A 75 4.90 -1.76 22.17
CA GLY A 75 4.59 -2.74 23.21
C GLY A 75 3.77 -3.94 22.70
N ASP A 76 3.75 -4.15 21.39
CA ASP A 76 3.13 -5.28 20.71
C ASP A 76 4.12 -5.91 19.71
N PHE A 77 3.83 -7.10 19.20
CA PHE A 77 4.69 -7.83 18.27
C PHE A 77 4.44 -7.50 16.80
N TYR A 78 3.43 -6.69 16.49
CA TYR A 78 3.13 -6.32 15.11
C TYR A 78 4.30 -5.55 14.48
N SER A 79 4.78 -6.06 13.34
CA SER A 79 5.86 -5.45 12.59
C SER A 79 5.71 -5.76 11.11
N GLU A 80 5.66 -4.72 10.30
CA GLU A 80 5.47 -4.83 8.86
C GLU A 80 6.40 -3.88 8.12
N ILE A 81 6.90 -4.32 6.97
CA ILE A 81 7.63 -3.52 6.01
C ILE A 81 7.05 -3.78 4.63
N ASN A 82 6.71 -2.70 3.95
CA ASN A 82 6.13 -2.73 2.62
C ASN A 82 7.05 -2.00 1.65
N ILE A 83 7.25 -2.60 0.47
CA ILE A 83 7.90 -1.95 -0.67
C ILE A 83 6.82 -1.66 -1.69
N PHE A 84 6.75 -0.44 -2.21
CA PHE A 84 5.78 -0.11 -3.25
C PHE A 84 6.41 0.63 -4.43
N ALA A 85 5.73 0.55 -5.57
CA ALA A 85 5.97 1.38 -6.73
C ALA A 85 4.63 1.74 -7.39
N SER A 86 4.47 3.01 -7.77
CA SER A 86 3.24 3.56 -8.34
C SER A 86 3.50 4.31 -9.64
N LEU A 87 2.52 4.25 -10.54
CA LEU A 87 2.43 5.01 -11.77
C LEU A 87 1.15 5.84 -11.78
N TYR A 88 1.26 7.11 -12.19
CA TYR A 88 0.13 8.04 -12.25
C TYR A 88 -0.16 8.40 -13.71
N LEU A 89 -1.38 8.10 -14.16
CA LEU A 89 -1.85 8.20 -15.55
C LEU A 89 -3.09 9.10 -15.62
N GLY A 90 -2.96 10.34 -15.15
CA GLY A 90 -4.09 11.27 -15.00
C GLY A 90 -4.97 10.87 -13.81
N PRO A 91 -6.28 10.60 -13.99
CA PRO A 91 -7.17 10.24 -12.88
C PRO A 91 -6.97 8.80 -12.37
N LEU A 92 -6.17 7.99 -13.08
CA LEU A 92 -5.86 6.60 -12.72
C LEU A 92 -4.46 6.53 -12.11
N SER A 93 -4.34 5.88 -10.95
CA SER A 93 -3.08 5.42 -10.38
C SER A 93 -3.01 3.90 -10.38
N LEU A 94 -1.82 3.36 -10.64
CA LEU A 94 -1.53 1.93 -10.61
C LEU A 94 -0.36 1.69 -9.66
N THR A 95 -0.54 0.82 -8.67
CA THR A 95 0.47 0.52 -7.65
C THR A 95 0.71 -0.98 -7.57
N ILE A 96 1.98 -1.35 -7.40
CA ILE A 96 2.36 -2.67 -6.91
C ILE A 96 2.94 -2.48 -5.53
N ILE A 97 2.51 -3.31 -4.59
CA ILE A 97 3.02 -3.33 -3.22
C ILE A 97 3.41 -4.76 -2.87
N ASP A 98 4.54 -4.89 -2.18
CA ASP A 98 5.04 -6.11 -1.58
C ASP A 98 4.90 -5.96 -0.07
N TYR A 99 3.90 -6.64 0.51
CA TYR A 99 3.65 -6.67 1.93
C TYR A 99 4.53 -7.70 2.61
N PHE A 100 5.30 -7.31 3.62
CA PHE A 100 6.07 -8.23 4.44
C PHE A 100 5.78 -8.03 5.93
N VAL A 101 4.94 -8.91 6.48
CA VAL A 101 4.62 -8.93 7.91
C VAL A 101 5.54 -9.92 8.60
N TYR A 102 6.28 -9.46 9.60
CA TYR A 102 7.14 -10.34 10.39
C TYR A 102 6.30 -11.20 11.34
N PRO A 103 6.62 -12.49 11.48
CA PRO A 103 6.12 -13.26 12.60
C PRO A 103 6.75 -12.74 13.89
N GLU A 104 6.12 -13.01 15.04
CA GLU A 104 6.64 -12.62 16.36
C GLU A 104 8.10 -13.10 16.59
N SER A 105 8.50 -14.23 15.99
CA SER A 105 9.83 -14.81 16.06
C SER A 105 10.90 -14.10 15.22
N TYR A 106 10.52 -13.25 14.26
CA TYR A 106 11.42 -12.62 13.28
C TYR A 106 12.35 -13.58 12.51
N ASP A 107 11.98 -14.85 12.41
CA ASP A 107 12.80 -15.91 11.79
C ASP A 107 12.52 -16.11 10.29
N LEU A 108 11.55 -15.38 9.74
CA LEU A 108 11.24 -15.36 8.30
C LEU A 108 12.25 -14.49 7.53
N PRO A 109 13.03 -15.05 6.59
CA PRO A 109 14.00 -14.27 5.83
C PRO A 109 13.34 -13.34 4.80
N PHE A 110 13.67 -12.05 4.84
CA PHE A 110 13.11 -11.03 3.94
C PHE A 110 13.36 -11.25 2.45
N PHE A 111 14.31 -12.08 2.04
CA PHE A 111 14.57 -12.36 0.61
C PHE A 111 13.97 -13.70 0.16
N ASP A 112 13.15 -14.33 1.00
CA ASP A 112 12.50 -15.59 0.67
C ASP A 112 11.16 -15.38 -0.04
N TYR A 113 11.17 -15.48 -1.37
CA TYR A 113 9.97 -15.43 -2.22
C TYR A 113 9.49 -16.82 -2.67
N ARG A 114 9.84 -17.90 -1.95
CA ARG A 114 9.42 -19.26 -2.35
C ARG A 114 7.97 -19.52 -1.89
N LYS A 115 7.17 -20.16 -2.77
CA LYS A 115 5.72 -20.43 -2.60
C LYS A 115 5.26 -20.94 -1.22
N GLN A 116 6.12 -21.63 -0.46
CA GLN A 116 5.74 -22.32 0.78
C GLN A 116 6.42 -21.77 2.03
N SER A 117 7.22 -20.73 1.89
CA SER A 117 8.02 -20.18 3.00
C SER A 117 8.15 -18.65 2.96
N THR A 118 7.48 -18.00 2.01
CA THR A 118 7.51 -16.56 1.86
C THR A 118 6.65 -15.88 2.91
N GLY A 119 7.17 -14.83 3.55
CA GLY A 119 6.38 -13.88 4.34
C GLY A 119 5.75 -12.77 3.48
N HIS A 120 6.05 -12.75 2.19
CA HIS A 120 5.59 -11.74 1.25
C HIS A 120 4.20 -12.03 0.72
N THR A 121 3.41 -10.98 0.52
CA THR A 121 2.18 -10.97 -0.29
C THR A 121 2.22 -9.77 -1.22
N LEU A 122 2.21 -9.99 -2.53
CA LEU A 122 2.21 -8.89 -3.50
C LEU A 122 0.79 -8.58 -3.96
N GLU A 123 0.47 -7.30 -3.97
CA GLU A 123 -0.80 -6.76 -4.43
C GLU A 123 -0.60 -5.80 -5.60
N PHE A 124 -1.53 -5.88 -6.56
CA PHE A 124 -1.74 -4.84 -7.55
C PHE A 124 -2.95 -4.01 -7.12
N ILE A 125 -2.80 -2.69 -7.15
CA ILE A 125 -3.86 -1.73 -6.82
C ILE A 125 -4.07 -0.81 -8.02
N ALA A 126 -5.32 -0.63 -8.44
CA ALA A 126 -5.75 0.42 -9.33
C ALA A 126 -6.71 1.35 -8.59
N GLU A 127 -6.47 2.64 -8.63
CA GLU A 127 -7.34 3.66 -8.05
C GLU A 127 -7.69 4.70 -9.12
N MET A 128 -8.98 5.03 -9.24
CA MET A 128 -9.47 5.94 -10.26
C MET A 128 -10.44 6.95 -9.68
N MET A 129 -10.13 8.24 -9.85
CA MET A 129 -11.09 9.32 -9.63
C MET A 129 -12.09 9.34 -10.79
N VAL A 130 -13.39 9.21 -10.48
CA VAL A 130 -14.46 9.11 -11.49
C VAL A 130 -14.57 10.41 -12.30
N SER A 131 -14.60 11.57 -11.62
CA SER A 131 -14.48 12.88 -12.24
C SER A 131 -14.17 13.96 -11.19
N GLU A 132 -13.81 15.16 -11.63
CA GLU A 132 -13.68 16.31 -10.73
C GLU A 132 -15.04 16.78 -10.16
N ASP A 133 -16.12 16.59 -10.93
CA ASP A 133 -17.48 17.00 -10.54
C ASP A 133 -18.14 16.03 -9.55
N ILE A 134 -17.74 14.76 -9.60
CA ILE A 134 -18.22 13.70 -8.72
C ILE A 134 -16.99 13.22 -7.96
N PRO A 135 -16.73 13.74 -6.74
CA PRO A 135 -15.53 13.43 -5.95
C PRO A 135 -15.61 12.01 -5.37
N LEU A 136 -15.71 11.05 -6.27
CA LEU A 136 -15.84 9.62 -6.04
C LEU A 136 -14.58 8.97 -6.60
N THR A 137 -13.88 8.27 -5.72
CA THR A 137 -12.72 7.46 -6.06
C THR A 137 -13.11 5.99 -5.96
N LEU A 138 -12.72 5.20 -6.96
CA LEU A 138 -12.90 3.76 -6.98
C LEU A 138 -11.54 3.09 -6.85
N THR A 139 -11.41 2.19 -5.89
CA THR A 139 -10.17 1.45 -5.63
C THR A 139 -10.42 -0.04 -5.85
N TRP A 140 -9.47 -0.69 -6.52
CA TRP A 140 -9.43 -2.13 -6.72
C TRP A 140 -8.04 -2.65 -6.35
N GLY A 141 -7.96 -3.53 -5.34
CA GLY A 141 -6.76 -4.26 -4.96
C GLY A 141 -6.91 -5.76 -5.24
N THR A 142 -5.84 -6.43 -5.68
CA THR A 142 -5.80 -7.88 -5.84
C THR A 142 -4.43 -8.44 -5.53
N PHE A 143 -4.38 -9.35 -4.57
CA PHE A 143 -3.20 -10.15 -4.33
C PHE A 143 -2.92 -11.00 -5.57
N PHE A 144 -1.70 -10.96 -6.08
CA PHE A 144 -1.29 -11.73 -7.27
C PHE A 144 -0.11 -12.68 -7.02
N PHE A 145 0.56 -12.59 -5.88
CA PHE A 145 1.64 -13.49 -5.47
C PHE A 145 1.76 -13.53 -3.94
N GLY A 146 2.41 -14.58 -3.43
CA GLY A 146 2.76 -14.69 -2.00
C GLY A 146 1.74 -15.49 -1.19
N GLU A 147 1.66 -15.18 0.10
CA GLU A 147 0.85 -15.90 1.10
C GLU A 147 -0.66 -15.59 0.96
N ASP A 148 -1.24 -16.02 -0.17
CA ASP A 148 -2.65 -15.87 -0.53
C ASP A 148 -3.18 -17.16 -1.18
N TYR A 149 -3.32 -18.21 -0.37
CA TYR A 149 -3.73 -19.55 -0.79
C TYR A 149 -4.99 -20.02 -0.06
N ASN A 150 -5.83 -20.78 -0.75
CA ASN A 150 -6.99 -21.45 -0.16
C ASN A 150 -6.56 -22.76 0.53
N GLU A 151 -7.54 -23.46 1.11
CA GLU A 151 -7.33 -24.72 1.82
C GLU A 151 -6.78 -25.85 0.92
N SER A 152 -6.93 -25.71 -0.40
CA SER A 152 -6.39 -26.64 -1.41
C SER A 152 -4.96 -26.28 -1.87
N GLY A 153 -4.39 -25.15 -1.41
CA GLY A 153 -3.08 -24.66 -1.83
C GLY A 153 -3.05 -23.91 -3.17
N ASP A 154 -4.23 -23.55 -3.70
CA ASP A 154 -4.41 -22.74 -4.90
C ASP A 154 -4.54 -21.27 -4.54
N ARG A 155 -4.11 -20.38 -5.44
CA ARG A 155 -4.19 -18.93 -5.20
C ARG A 155 -5.63 -18.44 -5.13
N MET A 156 -5.92 -17.62 -4.11
CA MET A 156 -7.26 -17.05 -3.90
C MET A 156 -7.52 -15.80 -4.74
N TYR A 157 -6.46 -15.08 -5.13
CA TYR A 157 -6.58 -13.77 -5.75
C TYR A 157 -7.46 -12.86 -4.90
N SER A 158 -7.16 -12.83 -3.59
CA SER A 158 -7.92 -12.06 -2.64
C SER A 158 -8.02 -10.62 -3.12
N SER A 159 -9.27 -10.17 -3.33
CA SER A 159 -9.55 -8.92 -4.00
C SER A 159 -10.39 -8.02 -3.12
N TYR A 160 -10.14 -6.72 -3.24
CA TYR A 160 -10.79 -5.68 -2.50
C TYR A 160 -11.27 -4.58 -3.45
N PHE A 161 -12.48 -4.11 -3.25
CA PHE A 161 -13.06 -2.99 -3.99
C PHE A 161 -13.58 -1.97 -3.01
N GLU A 162 -13.29 -0.68 -3.21
CA GLU A 162 -13.81 0.41 -2.39
C GLU A 162 -14.32 1.55 -3.25
N ALA A 163 -15.39 2.18 -2.78
CA ALA A 163 -15.85 3.47 -3.26
C ALA A 163 -15.70 4.49 -2.13
N THR A 164 -14.99 5.58 -2.41
CA THR A 164 -14.73 6.68 -1.47
C THR A 164 -15.29 7.98 -2.01
N TYR A 165 -16.19 8.61 -1.26
CA TYR A 165 -16.80 9.89 -1.59
C TYR A 165 -16.24 10.99 -0.70
N SER A 166 -15.51 11.94 -1.27
CA SER A 166 -14.86 13.04 -0.54
C SER A 166 -15.68 14.32 -0.65
N THR A 167 -15.92 14.97 0.49
CA THR A 167 -16.68 16.22 0.59
C THR A 167 -16.16 17.08 1.75
N LYS A 168 -16.85 18.18 2.06
CA LYS A 168 -16.54 19.03 3.20
C LYS A 168 -17.78 19.33 4.02
N TYR A 169 -17.62 19.39 5.34
CA TYR A 169 -18.65 19.85 6.27
C TYR A 169 -18.06 20.90 7.19
N ASN A 170 -18.62 22.11 7.22
CA ASN A 170 -18.09 23.24 8.00
C ASN A 170 -16.58 23.48 7.80
N ASN A 171 -16.12 23.45 6.55
CA ASN A 171 -14.71 23.54 6.14
C ASN A 171 -13.78 22.41 6.60
N LEU A 172 -14.30 21.37 7.26
CA LEU A 172 -13.54 20.16 7.55
C LEU A 172 -13.64 19.17 6.38
N PRO A 173 -12.53 18.55 5.95
CA PRO A 173 -12.57 17.43 5.02
C PRO A 173 -13.36 16.27 5.63
N LEU A 174 -14.17 15.62 4.81
CA LEU A 174 -14.98 14.48 5.20
C LEU A 174 -14.99 13.47 4.06
N GLU A 175 -14.60 12.23 4.33
CA GLU A 175 -14.62 11.16 3.33
C GLU A 175 -15.49 10.02 3.84
N PHE A 176 -16.41 9.55 3.01
CA PHE A 176 -17.20 8.36 3.29
C PHE A 176 -16.70 7.23 2.42
N PHE A 177 -16.51 6.05 2.98
CA PHE A 177 -16.02 4.90 2.24
C PHE A 177 -16.87 3.66 2.50
N ALA A 178 -16.97 2.82 1.48
CA ALA A 178 -17.58 1.51 1.56
C ALA A 178 -16.82 0.54 0.66
N GLY A 179 -16.26 -0.51 1.24
CA GLY A 179 -15.53 -1.54 0.53
C GLY A 179 -16.01 -2.95 0.80
N LEU A 180 -15.71 -3.82 -0.15
CA LEU A 180 -16.15 -5.20 -0.20
C LEU A 180 -15.06 -6.11 -0.77
N THR A 181 -15.18 -7.39 -0.45
CA THR A 181 -14.57 -8.45 -1.28
C THR A 181 -15.62 -9.02 -2.23
N PRO A 182 -15.28 -9.27 -3.50
CA PRO A 182 -16.21 -9.77 -4.51
C PRO A 182 -16.44 -11.29 -4.46
N TRP A 183 -15.56 -12.05 -3.80
CA TRP A 183 -15.66 -13.50 -3.62
C TRP A 183 -14.91 -13.93 -2.34
N LYS A 184 -14.82 -15.24 -2.09
CA LYS A 184 -14.05 -15.81 -0.98
C LYS A 184 -12.59 -15.36 -1.07
N SER A 185 -12.13 -14.62 -0.07
CA SER A 185 -10.81 -14.00 -0.02
C SER A 185 -10.27 -13.98 1.41
N PHE A 186 -9.06 -13.44 1.58
CA PHE A 186 -8.48 -13.05 2.86
C PHE A 186 -9.43 -12.19 3.71
N TYR A 187 -10.30 -11.40 3.08
CA TYR A 187 -11.17 -10.45 3.77
C TYR A 187 -12.50 -11.06 4.25
N ALA A 188 -13.07 -12.01 3.51
CA ALA A 188 -14.31 -12.71 3.88
C ALA A 188 -14.53 -14.00 3.07
N GLU A 189 -15.39 -14.91 3.56
CA GLU A 189 -15.65 -16.22 2.92
C GLU A 189 -16.56 -16.18 1.68
N LYS A 190 -17.02 -14.99 1.28
CA LYS A 190 -17.94 -14.77 0.14
C LYS A 190 -17.95 -13.30 -0.24
N LEU A 191 -18.68 -12.96 -1.31
CA LEU A 191 -19.01 -11.57 -1.60
C LEU A 191 -19.64 -10.92 -0.37
N TYR A 192 -18.95 -9.94 0.22
CA TYR A 192 -19.40 -9.30 1.45
C TYR A 192 -18.75 -7.92 1.65
N PRO A 193 -19.46 -6.94 2.23
CA PRO A 193 -18.86 -5.68 2.68
C PRO A 193 -17.90 -5.92 3.86
N VAL A 194 -16.70 -5.37 3.79
CA VAL A 194 -15.64 -5.59 4.79
C VAL A 194 -15.23 -4.31 5.50
N ASN A 195 -15.55 -3.14 4.94
CA ASN A 195 -15.42 -1.87 5.63
C ASN A 195 -16.47 -0.86 5.18
N ILE A 196 -17.08 -0.16 6.13
CA ILE A 196 -17.98 0.98 5.86
C ILE A 196 -17.68 2.02 6.93
N GLY A 197 -17.48 3.27 6.54
CA GLY A 197 -17.08 4.28 7.51
C GLY A 197 -16.93 5.67 6.93
N PHE A 198 -16.33 6.53 7.75
CA PHE A 198 -15.94 7.85 7.34
C PHE A 198 -14.67 8.31 8.07
N SER A 199 -13.92 9.20 7.42
CA SER A 199 -12.77 9.89 7.99
C SER A 199 -13.02 11.40 7.98
N THR A 200 -12.48 12.10 8.96
CA THR A 200 -12.41 13.57 8.96
C THR A 200 -11.15 14.00 9.67
N GLY A 201 -10.65 15.19 9.35
CA GLY A 201 -9.40 15.66 9.94
C GLY A 201 -9.34 17.17 10.08
N LYS A 202 -8.38 17.62 10.88
CA LYS A 202 -8.02 19.02 11.00
C LYS A 202 -6.54 19.16 11.29
N ASN A 203 -6.03 20.35 11.03
CA ASN A 203 -4.69 20.73 11.41
C ASN A 203 -4.67 21.32 12.82
N ILE A 204 -3.76 20.84 13.66
CA ILE A 204 -3.46 21.43 14.96
C ILE A 204 -2.21 22.29 14.81
N GLU A 205 -2.37 23.61 14.91
CA GLU A 205 -1.25 24.55 14.96
C GLU A 205 -0.54 24.40 16.31
N VAL A 206 0.74 23.99 16.28
CA VAL A 206 1.59 23.86 17.47
C VAL A 206 2.47 25.11 17.62
N SER A 207 2.93 25.66 16.49
CA SER A 207 3.62 26.95 16.39
C SER A 207 3.37 27.57 15.02
N ASP A 208 3.87 28.81 14.81
CA ASP A 208 3.79 29.52 13.53
C ASP A 208 4.42 28.75 12.34
N THR A 209 5.27 27.77 12.63
CA THR A 209 6.01 26.98 11.61
C THR A 209 5.74 25.49 11.69
N PHE A 210 4.93 25.04 12.64
CA PHE A 210 4.71 23.61 12.87
C PHE A 210 3.24 23.31 13.13
N THR A 211 2.70 22.45 12.29
CA THR A 211 1.31 21.99 12.33
C THR A 211 1.32 20.48 12.29
N ILE A 212 0.44 19.87 13.09
CA ILE A 212 0.22 18.42 13.07
C ILE A 212 -1.15 18.17 12.43
N PRO A 213 -1.21 17.56 11.24
CA PRO A 213 -2.44 16.99 10.70
C PRO A 213 -2.96 15.89 11.63
N VAL A 214 -4.23 15.96 11.98
CA VAL A 214 -4.91 14.98 12.82
C VAL A 214 -6.14 14.46 12.11
N THR A 215 -6.23 13.15 11.96
CA THR A 215 -7.35 12.47 11.31
C THR A 215 -8.03 11.53 12.30
N GLY A 216 -9.35 11.56 12.34
CA GLY A 216 -10.20 10.60 13.02
C GLY A 216 -10.97 9.78 12.00
N THR A 217 -10.89 8.45 12.12
CA THR A 217 -11.59 7.52 11.22
C THR A 217 -12.46 6.57 12.03
N PHE A 218 -13.75 6.56 11.73
CA PHE A 218 -14.68 5.55 12.22
C PHE A 218 -14.97 4.54 11.12
N CYS A 219 -14.84 3.25 11.42
CA CYS A 219 -15.07 2.17 10.48
C CYS A 219 -15.79 1.02 11.18
N ILE A 220 -16.78 0.45 10.51
CA ILE A 220 -17.33 -0.86 10.86
C ILE A 220 -16.87 -1.91 9.85
N ASN A 221 -16.62 -3.12 10.32
CA ASN A 221 -16.40 -4.29 9.48
C ASN A 221 -17.60 -5.23 9.67
N PRO A 222 -18.56 -5.23 8.73
CA PRO A 222 -19.75 -6.08 8.84
C PRO A 222 -19.45 -7.57 8.85
N TRP A 223 -18.36 -8.02 8.21
CA TRP A 223 -17.97 -9.43 8.19
C TRP A 223 -17.45 -9.90 9.56
N GLU A 224 -16.61 -9.07 10.20
CA GLU A 224 -16.04 -9.39 11.51
C GLU A 224 -16.92 -8.95 12.69
N GLU A 225 -18.04 -8.26 12.43
CA GLU A 225 -18.92 -7.66 13.44
C GLU A 225 -18.18 -6.70 14.40
N LYS A 226 -17.21 -5.95 13.88
CA LYS A 226 -16.38 -5.02 14.66
C LYS A 226 -16.68 -3.55 14.31
N ALA A 227 -16.52 -2.69 15.31
CA ALA A 227 -16.48 -1.24 15.16
C ALA A 227 -15.11 -0.74 15.63
N LEU A 228 -14.51 0.14 14.85
CA LEU A 228 -13.14 0.61 14.99
C LEU A 228 -13.13 2.14 14.93
N LEU A 229 -12.35 2.75 15.83
CA LEU A 229 -12.09 4.18 15.84
C LEU A 229 -10.58 4.38 15.89
N VAL A 230 -10.07 5.09 14.90
CA VAL A 230 -8.64 5.35 14.72
C VAL A 230 -8.38 6.84 14.82
N LEU A 231 -7.39 7.21 15.61
CA LEU A 231 -6.78 8.54 15.60
C LEU A 231 -5.41 8.43 14.93
N THR A 232 -5.15 9.29 13.95
CA THR A 232 -3.86 9.40 13.25
C THR A 232 -3.28 10.79 13.46
N LEU A 233 -1.99 10.86 13.78
CA LEU A 233 -1.17 12.07 13.76
C LEU A 233 -0.08 11.91 12.70
N SER A 234 0.05 12.85 11.79
CA SER A 234 1.07 12.81 10.71
C SER A 234 2.17 13.84 10.95
N PHE A 235 3.42 13.47 10.66
CA PHE A 235 4.62 14.29 10.88
C PHE A 235 5.50 14.37 9.64
#